data_AF-A0A9N8HM47-F1
#
_entry.id   AF-A0A9N8HM47-F1
#
_cell.length_a   1.000
_cell.length_b   1.000
_cell.length_c   1.000
_cell.angle_alpha   90.00
_cell.angle_beta   90.00
_cell.angle_gamma   90.00
#
_symmetry.space_group_name_H-M   'P 1'
#
loop_
_entity.id
_entity.type
_entity.pdbx_description
1 polymer ?
#
loop_
_entity_poly.entity_id
_entity_poly.type
_entity_poly.pdbx_seq_one_letter_code
_entity_poly.pdbx_strand_id
1 'polypeptide(L)'
;MQGGGWCKDIRQCTNRVKTQWGTTSNDKPSFRKAQALFSDDPAVNPLMHDWNKVYFRYCDGFSFSGTIANPIIGNDGTTELHLRGFDILQAGMTDLFAKHNLGMATDVVVGGCSAGGLSTLLHCDRWADAIQQYSPEAKVVCAPESGFFIDYNETASLTYGNLMRDGIELHQPMLPSGCTQHESDTSQCVYAENIVQHIETPVFVMQSLYDDWGRGAVKLSNGNVEAIEKFGALVKQTVLDVTKNQSMGSDQNGVFLVSCEEHCGGFDVEVNGFKKLEALKVWYEQQDAISVYLQEEGYSCQGCCLAPKPTTAFPTGATTSASGTAPPSSESPSSNATQSPSAKQSLAPGANRTQGPFSTEPTTPSLQVTCPVQRQKLHWIPQIQH
;
A
#
# COMPACT_ATOMS: atom_id res chain seq x y z
N MET A 1 4.92 -1.49 4.37
CA MET A 1 6.27 -0.98 4.69
C MET A 1 6.17 0.44 5.23
N GLN A 2 6.88 0.71 6.32
CA GLN A 2 6.90 2.03 6.97
C GLN A 2 7.66 3.06 6.13
N GLY A 3 7.24 4.34 6.20
CA GLY A 3 7.97 5.48 5.64
C GLY A 3 8.77 6.28 6.66
N GLY A 4 9.40 7.37 6.23
CA GLY A 4 10.14 8.26 7.14
C GLY A 4 11.24 9.09 6.48
N GLY A 5 11.10 9.42 5.20
CA GLY A 5 12.13 10.13 4.44
C GLY A 5 13.45 9.36 4.31
N TRP A 6 14.51 10.07 3.95
CA TRP A 6 15.82 9.50 3.62
C TRP A 6 16.95 10.24 4.35
N CYS A 7 18.14 9.66 4.38
CA CYS A 7 19.36 10.39 4.71
C CYS A 7 20.35 10.32 3.55
N LYS A 8 20.89 11.47 3.16
CA LYS A 8 21.67 11.61 1.91
C LYS A 8 23.15 11.93 2.10
N ASP A 9 23.57 12.15 3.35
CA ASP A 9 24.96 12.41 3.70
C ASP A 9 25.26 11.76 5.06
N ILE A 10 26.55 11.52 5.35
CA ILE A 10 27.00 10.87 6.58
C ILE A 10 26.47 11.58 7.82
N ARG A 11 26.42 12.92 7.82
CA ARG A 11 25.92 13.71 8.95
C ARG A 11 24.44 13.50 9.17
N GLN A 12 23.63 13.49 8.10
CA GLN A 12 22.20 13.23 8.19
C GLN A 12 21.93 11.80 8.68
N CYS A 13 22.65 10.81 8.16
CA CYS A 13 22.50 9.42 8.61
C CYS A 13 22.93 9.25 10.08
N THR A 14 24.01 9.90 10.52
CA THR A 14 24.46 9.92 11.92
C THR A 14 23.43 10.55 12.86
N ASN A 15 22.71 11.58 12.42
CA ASN A 15 21.61 12.13 13.20
C ASN A 15 20.37 11.24 13.17
N ARG A 16 20.11 10.58 12.05
CA ARG A 16 18.95 9.70 11.86
C ARG A 16 18.97 8.49 12.77
N VAL A 17 20.14 7.88 13.03
CA VAL A 17 20.26 6.73 13.95
C VAL A 17 19.87 7.05 15.40
N LYS A 18 19.75 8.34 15.76
CA LYS A 18 19.27 8.78 17.08
C LYS A 18 17.74 8.80 17.17
N THR A 19 17.04 8.38 16.13
CA THR A 19 15.57 8.40 16.00
C THR A 19 15.04 6.99 15.70
N GLN A 20 13.73 6.79 15.79
CA GLN A 20 13.07 5.54 15.40
C GLN A 20 13.25 5.16 13.92
N TRP A 21 13.68 6.10 13.05
CA TRP A 21 13.87 5.84 11.63
C TRP A 21 15.31 5.45 11.23
N GLY A 22 16.20 5.35 12.21
CA GLY A 22 17.57 4.86 12.01
C GLY A 22 18.00 3.83 13.05
N THR A 23 17.14 3.49 14.02
CA THR A 23 17.36 2.37 14.96
C THR A 23 16.03 1.89 15.53
N THR A 24 15.90 0.59 15.70
CA THR A 24 14.79 -0.04 16.43
C THR A 24 14.93 0.07 17.94
N SER A 25 16.08 0.52 18.46
CA SER A 25 16.23 0.78 19.91
C SER A 25 15.34 1.91 20.41
N ASN A 26 14.89 2.78 19.50
CA ASN A 26 14.00 3.90 19.78
C ASN A 26 12.56 3.62 19.32
N ASP A 27 12.26 2.38 18.92
CA ASP A 27 10.90 2.02 18.53
C ASP A 27 9.95 2.04 19.73
N LYS A 28 8.71 2.43 19.45
CA LYS A 28 7.63 2.20 20.40
C LYS A 28 7.40 0.69 20.53
N PRO A 29 7.17 0.18 21.76
CA PRO A 29 7.04 -1.26 22.03
C PRO A 29 5.82 -1.91 21.36
N SER A 30 4.85 -1.11 20.90
CA SER A 30 3.71 -1.61 20.14
C SER A 30 3.48 -0.80 18.87
N PHE A 31 3.20 -1.52 17.79
CA PHE A 31 2.57 -0.95 16.61
C PHE A 31 1.14 -0.54 16.96
N ARG A 32 0.76 0.71 16.65
CA ARG A 32 -0.63 1.13 16.76
C ARG A 32 -1.35 0.70 15.48
N LYS A 33 -2.33 -0.21 15.59
CA LYS A 33 -3.27 -0.58 14.51
C LYS A 33 -4.14 0.58 13.98
N ALA A 34 -3.81 1.83 14.32
CA ALA A 34 -4.60 3.01 13.98
C ALA A 34 -4.54 3.40 12.49
N GLN A 35 -3.73 2.70 11.68
CA GLN A 35 -3.70 2.89 10.23
C GLN A 35 -4.83 2.08 9.60
N ALA A 36 -5.60 2.69 8.69
CA ALA A 36 -6.74 2.05 8.03
C ALA A 36 -6.37 0.70 7.37
N LEU A 37 -5.21 0.63 6.72
CA LEU A 37 -4.64 -0.59 6.13
C LEU A 37 -4.45 -1.76 7.12
N PHE A 38 -4.33 -1.45 8.42
CA PHE A 38 -4.15 -2.41 9.49
C PHE A 38 -5.40 -2.59 10.35
N SER A 39 -6.51 -1.95 9.99
CA SER A 39 -7.77 -2.09 10.69
C SER A 39 -8.33 -3.51 10.52
N ASP A 40 -8.90 -4.03 11.60
CA ASP A 40 -9.69 -5.27 11.60
C ASP A 40 -11.19 -4.98 11.39
N ASP A 41 -11.56 -3.70 11.24
CA ASP A 41 -12.95 -3.28 10.96
C ASP A 41 -13.22 -3.35 9.45
N PRO A 42 -14.17 -4.19 8.98
CA PRO A 42 -14.52 -4.28 7.56
C PRO A 42 -15.12 -3.00 6.99
N ALA A 43 -15.65 -2.08 7.82
CA ALA A 43 -16.11 -0.77 7.34
C ALA A 43 -14.94 0.18 7.04
N VAL A 44 -13.76 -0.07 7.60
CA VAL A 44 -12.54 0.71 7.37
C VAL A 44 -11.65 0.03 6.34
N ASN A 45 -11.52 -1.30 6.42
CA ASN A 45 -10.64 -2.12 5.58
C ASN A 45 -11.44 -3.27 4.93
N PRO A 46 -12.30 -2.97 3.95
CA PRO A 46 -13.28 -3.92 3.44
C PRO A 46 -12.65 -5.13 2.71
N LEU A 47 -11.42 -4.99 2.18
CA LEU A 47 -10.72 -6.08 1.51
C LEU A 47 -9.93 -6.98 2.48
N MET A 48 -9.20 -6.38 3.43
CA MET A 48 -8.12 -7.07 4.17
C MET A 48 -8.34 -7.06 5.69
N HIS A 49 -9.55 -6.77 6.17
CA HIS A 49 -9.85 -6.67 7.61
C HIS A 49 -9.51 -7.96 8.38
N ASP A 50 -9.70 -9.13 7.79
CA ASP A 50 -9.47 -10.44 8.40
C ASP A 50 -8.15 -11.11 7.98
N TRP A 51 -7.33 -10.45 7.15
CA TRP A 51 -6.05 -10.98 6.68
C TRP A 51 -4.95 -10.93 7.76
N ASN A 52 -3.89 -11.72 7.54
CA ASN A 52 -2.64 -11.60 8.30
C ASN A 52 -1.98 -10.25 8.00
N LYS A 53 -1.56 -9.54 9.06
CA LYS A 53 -1.03 -8.17 8.94
C LYS A 53 0.43 -8.13 9.37
N VAL A 54 1.29 -7.66 8.47
CA VAL A 54 2.74 -7.52 8.71
C VAL A 54 3.15 -6.06 8.63
N TYR A 55 3.73 -5.55 9.72
CA TYR A 55 4.32 -4.22 9.75
C TYR A 55 5.84 -4.30 9.60
N PHE A 56 6.34 -3.88 8.44
CA PHE A 56 7.77 -3.85 8.12
C PHE A 56 8.39 -2.52 8.56
N ARG A 57 9.24 -2.55 9.60
CA ARG A 57 9.87 -1.36 10.21
C ARG A 57 10.97 -0.78 9.33
N TYR A 58 10.96 0.54 9.18
CA TYR A 58 11.91 1.27 8.36
C TYR A 58 13.01 1.91 9.22
N CYS A 59 14.25 1.50 8.98
CA CYS A 59 15.40 1.94 9.79
C CYS A 59 16.70 2.10 8.98
N ASP A 60 16.69 1.85 7.66
CA ASP A 60 17.89 1.86 6.83
C ASP A 60 18.19 3.24 6.23
N GLY A 61 17.15 4.08 6.10
CA GLY A 61 17.28 5.44 5.60
C GLY A 61 17.32 5.57 4.07
N PHE A 62 17.11 4.48 3.32
CA PHE A 62 17.00 4.54 1.87
C PHE A 62 16.04 3.52 1.24
N SER A 63 14.77 3.53 1.69
CA SER A 63 13.67 2.73 1.13
C SER A 63 13.95 1.23 0.99
N PHE A 64 14.71 0.65 1.92
CA PHE A 64 15.13 -0.75 1.92
C PHE A 64 15.99 -1.15 0.71
N SER A 65 16.78 -0.21 0.20
CA SER A 65 17.56 -0.47 -1.02
C SER A 65 19.07 -0.45 -0.80
N GLY A 66 19.60 0.17 0.27
CA GLY A 66 21.06 0.29 0.46
C GLY A 66 21.81 -1.06 0.54
N THR A 67 23.00 -1.13 -0.06
CA THR A 67 23.79 -2.38 -0.20
C THR A 67 25.18 -2.32 0.43
N ILE A 68 25.46 -1.31 1.25
CA ILE A 68 26.80 -1.10 1.83
C ILE A 68 27.13 -2.21 2.84
N ALA A 69 28.01 -3.13 2.45
CA ALA A 69 28.31 -4.33 3.23
C ALA A 69 28.94 -4.05 4.61
N ASN A 70 29.90 -3.12 4.68
CA ASN A 70 30.63 -2.79 5.89
C ASN A 70 30.13 -1.46 6.48
N PRO A 71 29.99 -1.35 7.82
CA PRO A 71 29.55 -0.10 8.43
C PRO A 71 30.51 1.06 8.10
N ILE A 72 29.94 2.24 7.92
CA ILE A 72 30.68 3.49 7.73
C ILE A 72 30.72 4.23 9.07
N ILE A 73 31.86 4.83 9.41
CA ILE A 73 31.96 5.67 10.61
C ILE A 73 31.27 7.02 10.36
N GLY A 74 30.33 7.34 11.24
CA GLY A 74 29.57 8.58 11.27
C GLY A 74 30.46 9.81 11.47
N ASN A 75 29.89 10.99 11.24
CA ASN A 75 30.65 12.24 11.31
C ASN A 75 31.07 12.62 12.75
N ASP A 76 30.59 11.90 13.76
CA ASP A 76 31.03 12.02 15.15
C ASP A 76 32.25 11.14 15.48
N GLY A 77 32.75 10.37 14.50
CA GLY A 77 33.92 9.50 14.64
C GLY A 77 33.67 8.21 15.42
N THR A 78 32.43 7.93 15.84
CA THR A 78 32.12 6.80 16.74
C THR A 78 30.89 5.99 16.35
N THR A 79 29.90 6.62 15.72
CA THR A 79 28.66 5.96 15.31
C THR A 79 28.92 5.06 14.10
N GLU A 80 28.56 3.78 14.19
CA GLU A 80 28.55 2.88 13.03
C GLU A 80 27.24 3.05 12.25
N LEU A 81 27.34 3.38 10.96
CA LEU A 81 26.21 3.50 10.05
C LEU A 81 26.09 2.23 9.20
N HIS A 82 25.01 1.48 9.41
CA HIS A 82 24.67 0.29 8.62
C HIS A 82 23.68 0.63 7.52
N LEU A 83 24.18 0.95 6.34
CA LEU A 83 23.36 1.32 5.18
C LEU A 83 22.96 0.07 4.37
N ARG A 84 22.30 -0.87 5.05
CA ARG A 84 22.01 -2.24 4.57
C ARG A 84 20.53 -2.50 4.35
N GLY A 85 19.83 -1.52 3.78
CA GLY A 85 18.38 -1.59 3.55
C GLY A 85 17.94 -2.84 2.78
N PHE A 86 18.71 -3.22 1.75
CA PHE A 86 18.38 -4.39 0.94
C PHE A 86 18.57 -5.71 1.68
N ASP A 87 19.56 -5.79 2.57
CA ASP A 87 19.74 -6.97 3.43
C ASP A 87 18.63 -7.07 4.48
N ILE A 88 18.16 -5.93 5.01
CA ILE A 88 17.02 -5.89 5.94
C ILE A 88 15.74 -6.40 5.26
N LEU A 89 15.49 -5.97 4.01
CA LEU A 89 14.36 -6.47 3.22
C LEU A 89 14.40 -7.99 3.07
N GLN A 90 15.53 -8.51 2.56
CA GLN A 90 15.70 -9.94 2.32
C GLN A 90 15.61 -10.76 3.60
N ALA A 91 16.21 -10.28 4.69
CA ALA A 91 16.13 -10.95 5.99
C ALA A 91 14.69 -11.00 6.50
N GLY A 92 13.93 -9.90 6.38
CA GLY A 92 12.52 -9.87 6.76
C GLY A 92 11.64 -10.77 5.88
N MET A 93 11.85 -10.77 4.56
CA MET A 93 11.18 -11.72 3.65
C MET A 93 11.46 -13.17 4.07
N THR A 94 12.75 -13.51 4.24
CA THR A 94 13.19 -14.86 4.65
C THR A 94 12.54 -15.30 5.96
N ASP A 95 12.47 -14.40 6.95
CA ASP A 95 11.85 -14.68 8.24
C ASP A 95 10.35 -14.96 8.10
N LEU A 96 9.65 -14.18 7.26
CA LEU A 96 8.21 -14.38 6.99
C LEU A 96 7.92 -15.73 6.32
N PHE A 97 8.74 -16.13 5.34
CA PHE A 97 8.61 -17.44 4.70
C PHE A 97 8.91 -18.58 5.68
N ALA A 98 10.02 -18.48 6.42
CA ALA A 98 10.51 -19.56 7.26
C ALA A 98 9.72 -19.75 8.57
N LYS A 99 9.17 -18.67 9.14
CA LYS A 99 8.57 -18.69 10.49
C LYS A 99 7.11 -18.30 10.54
N HIS A 100 6.60 -17.65 9.50
CA HIS A 100 5.25 -17.06 9.51
C HIS A 100 4.37 -17.54 8.35
N ASN A 101 4.77 -18.62 7.68
CA ASN A 101 3.99 -19.30 6.64
C ASN A 101 3.56 -18.39 5.47
N LEU A 102 4.33 -17.34 5.16
CA LEU A 102 4.03 -16.48 4.02
C LEU A 102 3.97 -17.27 2.70
N GLY A 103 4.76 -18.34 2.59
CA GLY A 103 4.75 -19.25 1.45
C GLY A 103 3.49 -20.14 1.32
N MET A 104 2.49 -19.99 2.20
CA MET A 104 1.17 -20.59 2.03
C MET A 104 0.08 -19.56 1.72
N ALA A 105 0.42 -18.27 1.60
CA ALA A 105 -0.55 -17.24 1.29
C ALA A 105 -1.14 -17.45 -0.11
N THR A 106 -2.46 -17.29 -0.22
CA THR A 106 -3.19 -17.27 -1.50
C THR A 106 -3.28 -15.86 -2.07
N ASP A 107 -3.27 -14.86 -1.20
CA ASP A 107 -3.50 -13.46 -1.52
C ASP A 107 -2.52 -12.59 -0.73
N VAL A 108 -1.81 -11.69 -1.41
CA VAL A 108 -0.86 -10.78 -0.78
C VAL A 108 -0.97 -9.38 -1.37
N VAL A 109 -1.16 -8.39 -0.49
CA VAL A 109 -1.05 -6.97 -0.84
C VAL A 109 0.22 -6.41 -0.19
N VAL A 110 1.18 -6.00 -1.03
CA VAL A 110 2.39 -5.31 -0.58
C VAL A 110 2.13 -3.81 -0.60
N GLY A 111 1.89 -3.23 0.56
CA GLY A 111 1.62 -1.80 0.71
C GLY A 111 2.71 -1.06 1.44
N GLY A 112 2.76 0.26 1.31
CA GLY A 112 3.67 1.11 2.07
C GLY A 112 3.39 2.58 1.85
N CYS A 113 3.82 3.43 2.79
CA CYS A 113 3.61 4.87 2.66
C CYS A 113 4.89 5.70 2.61
N SER A 114 4.91 6.80 1.84
CA SER A 114 6.02 7.74 1.75
C SER A 114 7.27 7.02 1.22
N ALA A 115 8.40 7.08 1.92
CA ALA A 115 9.57 6.26 1.62
C ALA A 115 9.27 4.75 1.55
N GLY A 116 8.28 4.27 2.30
CA GLY A 116 7.77 2.90 2.23
C GLY A 116 6.88 2.65 1.00
N GLY A 117 6.20 3.68 0.49
CA GLY A 117 5.45 3.61 -0.77
C GLY A 117 6.40 3.57 -1.97
N LEU A 118 7.48 4.38 -1.93
CA LEU A 118 8.56 4.25 -2.90
C LEU A 118 9.20 2.85 -2.82
N SER A 119 9.46 2.35 -1.61
CA SER A 119 9.96 0.99 -1.42
C SER A 119 9.03 -0.07 -2.01
N THR A 120 7.70 0.12 -1.92
CA THR A 120 6.72 -0.78 -2.55
C THR A 120 6.92 -0.84 -4.05
N LEU A 121 7.12 0.29 -4.72
CA LEU A 121 7.43 0.32 -6.15
C LEU A 121 8.77 -0.35 -6.45
N LEU A 122 9.83 0.02 -5.72
CA LEU A 122 11.20 -0.50 -5.90
C LEU A 122 11.32 -2.01 -5.71
N HIS A 123 10.46 -2.64 -4.92
CA HIS A 123 10.58 -4.06 -4.59
C HIS A 123 9.33 -4.86 -4.93
N CYS A 124 8.43 -4.31 -5.76
CA CYS A 124 7.14 -4.93 -6.06
C CYS A 124 7.30 -6.35 -6.66
N ASP A 125 7.98 -6.44 -7.80
CA ASP A 125 8.20 -7.74 -8.47
C ASP A 125 9.04 -8.68 -7.62
N ARG A 126 9.98 -8.15 -6.83
CA ARG A 126 10.76 -8.97 -5.91
C ARG A 126 9.89 -9.69 -4.87
N TRP A 127 8.88 -9.01 -4.34
CA TRP A 127 7.91 -9.65 -3.44
C TRP A 127 7.07 -10.67 -4.19
N ALA A 128 6.56 -10.33 -5.37
CA ALA A 128 5.76 -11.24 -6.20
C ALA A 128 6.53 -12.51 -6.56
N ASP A 129 7.73 -12.38 -7.12
CA ASP A 129 8.63 -13.48 -7.47
C ASP A 129 8.88 -14.39 -6.27
N ALA A 130 9.23 -13.80 -5.12
CA ALA A 130 9.50 -14.56 -3.91
C ALA A 130 8.27 -15.31 -3.40
N ILE A 131 7.08 -14.72 -3.46
CA ILE A 131 5.84 -15.38 -3.02
C ILE A 131 5.45 -16.49 -4.00
N GLN A 132 5.49 -16.20 -5.30
CA GLN A 132 5.09 -17.12 -6.36
C GLN A 132 6.07 -18.29 -6.54
N GLN A 133 7.32 -18.14 -6.08
CA GLN A 133 8.25 -19.26 -5.96
C GLN A 133 7.74 -20.36 -5.00
N TYR A 134 7.00 -20.00 -3.94
CA TYR A 134 6.42 -20.95 -2.98
C TYR A 134 4.95 -21.28 -3.31
N SER A 135 4.17 -20.28 -3.73
CA SER A 135 2.76 -20.38 -4.09
C SER A 135 2.53 -19.84 -5.51
N PRO A 136 2.74 -20.64 -6.58
CA PRO A 136 2.65 -20.16 -7.96
C PRO A 136 1.31 -19.53 -8.36
N GLU A 137 0.23 -19.94 -7.70
CA GLU A 137 -1.13 -19.42 -7.94
C GLU A 137 -1.51 -18.25 -7.03
N ALA A 138 -0.60 -17.81 -6.14
CA ALA A 138 -0.88 -16.70 -5.24
C ALA A 138 -1.08 -15.39 -6.01
N LYS A 139 -2.14 -14.69 -5.66
CA LYS A 139 -2.44 -13.37 -6.18
C LYS A 139 -1.68 -12.32 -5.40
N VAL A 140 -0.66 -11.74 -6.04
CA VAL A 140 0.17 -10.68 -5.46
C VAL A 140 -0.10 -9.36 -6.15
N VAL A 141 -0.31 -8.31 -5.38
CA VAL A 141 -0.45 -6.94 -5.87
C VAL A 141 0.33 -5.96 -5.00
N CYS A 142 0.69 -4.81 -5.56
CA CYS A 142 1.36 -3.73 -4.85
C CYS A 142 0.46 -2.50 -4.72
N ALA A 143 0.42 -1.90 -3.53
CA ALA A 143 -0.44 -0.75 -3.23
C ALA A 143 0.38 0.38 -2.57
N PRO A 144 1.21 1.12 -3.34
CA PRO A 144 1.97 2.25 -2.81
C PRO A 144 1.04 3.42 -2.48
N GLU A 145 1.27 4.02 -1.31
CA GLU A 145 0.57 5.23 -0.84
C GLU A 145 1.56 6.40 -0.71
N SER A 146 1.27 7.57 -1.27
CA SER A 146 2.13 8.76 -1.16
C SER A 146 3.61 8.47 -1.49
N GLY A 147 3.85 7.49 -2.36
CA GLY A 147 5.17 6.96 -2.68
C GLY A 147 5.65 7.33 -4.07
N PHE A 148 4.80 8.02 -4.84
CA PHE A 148 5.05 8.36 -6.22
C PHE A 148 5.74 9.73 -6.30
N PHE A 149 7.06 9.73 -6.08
CA PHE A 149 7.86 10.94 -6.12
C PHE A 149 8.51 11.13 -7.48
N ILE A 150 8.38 12.34 -8.02
CA ILE A 150 8.89 12.73 -9.33
C ILE A 150 10.14 13.61 -9.28
N ASP A 151 11.02 13.49 -10.27
CA ASP A 151 12.18 14.37 -10.46
C ASP A 151 11.75 15.73 -11.05
N TYR A 152 11.14 16.54 -10.20
CA TYR A 152 10.63 17.85 -10.57
C TYR A 152 11.75 18.90 -10.63
N ASN A 153 12.07 19.35 -11.85
CA ASN A 153 13.23 20.22 -12.13
C ASN A 153 12.94 21.71 -12.38
N GLU A 154 11.68 22.12 -12.20
CA GLU A 154 11.24 23.50 -12.47
C GLU A 154 11.59 24.50 -11.36
N THR A 155 12.15 24.02 -10.23
CA THR A 155 12.68 24.90 -9.19
C THR A 155 14.20 25.02 -9.31
N ALA A 156 14.71 26.25 -9.24
CA ALA A 156 16.16 26.51 -9.24
C ALA A 156 16.91 25.86 -8.06
N SER A 157 16.18 25.27 -7.11
CA SER A 157 16.66 24.67 -5.88
C SER A 157 16.21 23.22 -5.75
N LEU A 158 16.53 22.38 -6.74
CA LEU A 158 16.31 20.93 -6.71
C LEU A 158 16.67 20.32 -5.33
N THR A 159 15.69 19.92 -4.51
CA THR A 159 16.01 19.29 -3.22
C THR A 159 15.69 17.82 -3.18
N TYR A 160 14.63 17.36 -3.84
CA TYR A 160 14.33 15.93 -3.94
C TYR A 160 15.32 15.21 -4.87
N GLY A 161 15.50 15.67 -6.12
CA GLY A 161 16.47 15.07 -7.03
C GLY A 161 17.91 15.11 -6.51
N ASN A 162 18.30 16.22 -5.85
CA ASN A 162 19.59 16.28 -5.15
C ASN A 162 19.66 15.30 -3.96
N LEU A 163 18.56 15.14 -3.21
CA LEU A 163 18.50 14.17 -2.11
C LEU A 163 18.64 12.74 -2.61
N MET A 164 18.00 12.40 -3.73
CA MET A 164 18.09 11.09 -4.34
C MET A 164 19.48 10.83 -4.92
N ARG A 165 20.05 11.77 -5.68
CA ARG A 165 21.42 11.62 -6.22
C ARG A 165 22.46 11.40 -5.12
N ASP A 166 22.49 12.29 -4.11
CA ASP A 166 23.43 12.18 -2.99
C ASP A 166 23.20 10.87 -2.20
N GLY A 167 21.93 10.46 -2.05
CA GLY A 167 21.57 9.20 -1.40
C GLY A 167 21.96 7.95 -2.18
N ILE A 168 21.84 7.96 -3.51
CA ILE A 168 22.29 6.86 -4.38
C ILE A 168 23.80 6.67 -4.25
N GLU A 169 24.57 7.76 -4.28
CA GLU A 169 26.02 7.71 -4.10
C GLU A 169 26.41 7.10 -2.75
N LEU A 170 25.71 7.49 -1.68
CA LEU A 170 25.99 7.03 -0.32
C LEU A 170 25.53 5.59 -0.05
N HIS A 171 24.32 5.22 -0.45
CA HIS A 171 23.68 3.95 -0.10
C HIS A 171 23.91 2.85 -1.13
N GLN A 172 24.27 3.21 -2.37
CA GLN A 172 24.45 2.30 -3.51
C GLN A 172 23.26 1.33 -3.64
N PRO A 173 22.05 1.84 -3.88
CA PRO A 173 20.84 1.05 -3.78
C PRO A 173 20.80 -0.10 -4.78
N MET A 174 20.25 -1.25 -4.35
CA MET A 174 19.76 -2.29 -5.24
C MET A 174 18.49 -1.78 -5.91
N LEU A 175 18.59 -1.44 -7.20
CA LEU A 175 17.47 -0.98 -8.02
C LEU A 175 16.92 -2.11 -8.89
N PRO A 176 15.66 -2.03 -9.36
CA PRO A 176 15.05 -3.12 -10.13
C PRO A 176 15.71 -3.37 -11.46
N SER A 177 16.03 -4.64 -11.72
CA SER A 177 16.70 -5.07 -12.95
C SER A 177 15.88 -4.70 -14.18
N GLY A 178 14.55 -4.85 -14.12
CA GLY A 178 13.64 -4.46 -15.19
C GLY A 178 13.85 -3.01 -15.65
N CYS A 179 14.10 -2.08 -14.72
CA CYS A 179 14.41 -0.69 -15.07
C CYS A 179 15.88 -0.49 -15.45
N THR A 180 16.82 -0.98 -14.64
CA THR A 180 18.26 -0.72 -14.85
C THR A 180 18.83 -1.32 -16.14
N GLN A 181 18.15 -2.29 -16.74
CA GLN A 181 18.54 -2.86 -18.04
C GLN A 181 18.07 -2.00 -19.23
N HIS A 182 17.11 -1.11 -19.03
CA HIS A 182 16.52 -0.26 -20.08
C HIS A 182 16.96 1.21 -19.97
N GLU A 183 17.33 1.66 -18.78
CA GLU A 183 17.83 3.02 -18.55
C GLU A 183 19.33 3.17 -18.82
N SER A 184 19.72 4.21 -19.55
CA SER A 184 21.14 4.53 -19.76
C SER A 184 21.81 5.05 -18.49
N ASP A 185 21.05 5.74 -17.64
CA ASP A 185 21.46 6.16 -16.31
C ASP A 185 20.63 5.37 -15.29
N THR A 186 21.22 4.31 -14.74
CA THR A 186 20.51 3.41 -13.82
C THR A 186 20.03 4.11 -12.56
N SER A 187 20.60 5.28 -12.20
CA SER A 187 20.18 6.06 -11.04
C SER A 187 18.75 6.61 -11.19
N GLN A 188 18.27 6.74 -12.44
CA GLN A 188 16.91 7.18 -12.76
C GLN A 188 15.84 6.19 -12.25
N CYS A 189 16.19 4.93 -12.05
CA CYS A 189 15.28 3.89 -11.55
C CYS A 189 14.86 4.07 -10.07
N VAL A 190 15.38 5.09 -9.39
CA VAL A 190 14.88 5.49 -8.06
C VAL A 190 13.57 6.29 -8.14
N TYR A 191 13.27 6.88 -9.29
CA TYR A 191 12.11 7.76 -9.48
C TYR A 191 10.90 6.97 -9.95
N ALA A 192 9.73 7.33 -9.42
CA ALA A 192 8.50 6.58 -9.67
C ALA A 192 8.07 6.64 -11.14
N GLU A 193 8.30 7.76 -11.84
CA GLU A 193 8.04 7.91 -13.28
C GLU A 193 8.76 6.88 -14.15
N ASN A 194 9.98 6.49 -13.74
CA ASN A 194 10.85 5.66 -14.56
C ASN A 194 10.60 4.18 -14.23
N ILE A 195 10.56 3.84 -12.94
CA ILE A 195 10.39 2.44 -12.54
C ILE A 195 9.04 1.85 -12.93
N VAL A 196 7.96 2.64 -12.91
CA VAL A 196 6.60 2.08 -13.00
C VAL A 196 6.31 1.43 -14.36
N GLN A 197 7.05 1.79 -15.40
CA GLN A 197 6.95 1.16 -16.71
C GLN A 197 7.60 -0.23 -16.76
N HIS A 198 8.37 -0.58 -15.74
CA HIS A 198 9.13 -1.82 -15.64
C HIS A 198 8.62 -2.76 -14.55
N ILE A 199 7.53 -2.42 -13.87
CA ILE A 199 6.89 -3.29 -12.89
C ILE A 199 5.91 -4.22 -13.63
N GLU A 200 6.08 -5.52 -13.47
CA GLU A 200 5.22 -6.54 -14.09
C GLU A 200 4.02 -6.91 -13.20
N THR A 201 4.20 -6.82 -11.89
CA THR A 201 3.17 -7.11 -10.89
C THR A 201 2.09 -6.01 -10.87
N PRO A 202 0.79 -6.33 -10.80
CA PRO A 202 -0.26 -5.31 -10.76
C PRO A 202 -0.09 -4.31 -9.61
N VAL A 203 -0.18 -3.02 -9.93
CA VAL A 203 -0.03 -1.91 -8.97
C VAL A 203 -1.31 -1.09 -8.86
N PHE A 204 -1.72 -0.78 -7.63
CA PHE A 204 -2.76 0.20 -7.31
C PHE A 204 -2.17 1.42 -6.60
N VAL A 205 -1.90 2.50 -7.34
CA VAL A 205 -1.25 3.70 -6.79
C VAL A 205 -2.26 4.61 -6.09
N MET A 206 -2.05 4.90 -4.81
CA MET A 206 -2.82 5.90 -4.08
C MET A 206 -1.98 7.15 -3.86
N GLN A 207 -2.32 8.26 -4.51
CA GLN A 207 -1.46 9.44 -4.53
C GLN A 207 -2.27 10.74 -4.51
N SER A 208 -1.79 11.71 -3.73
CA SER A 208 -2.27 13.09 -3.83
C SER A 208 -1.54 13.81 -4.96
N LEU A 209 -2.30 14.57 -5.77
CA LEU A 209 -1.77 15.49 -6.78
C LEU A 209 -0.90 16.58 -6.14
N TYR A 210 -1.23 16.96 -4.91
CA TYR A 210 -0.57 18.05 -4.19
C TYR A 210 0.07 17.55 -2.89
N ASP A 211 0.63 16.32 -2.91
CA ASP A 211 1.25 15.68 -1.74
C ASP A 211 2.16 16.66 -0.99
N ASP A 212 1.84 16.88 0.28
CA ASP A 212 2.45 17.95 1.07
C ASP A 212 3.95 17.74 1.26
N TRP A 213 4.36 16.48 1.43
CA TRP A 213 5.78 16.15 1.55
C TRP A 213 6.48 16.33 0.20
N GLY A 214 5.88 15.83 -0.89
CA GLY A 214 6.38 15.97 -2.25
C GLY A 214 6.63 17.43 -2.62
N ARG A 215 5.62 18.30 -2.47
CA ARG A 215 5.76 19.75 -2.73
C ARG A 215 6.84 20.39 -1.85
N GLY A 216 6.86 20.05 -0.56
CA GLY A 216 7.86 20.54 0.38
C GLY A 216 9.28 20.13 -0.03
N ALA A 217 9.45 18.89 -0.48
CA ALA A 217 10.72 18.33 -0.92
C ALA A 217 11.23 18.95 -2.24
N VAL A 218 10.35 19.54 -3.04
CA VAL A 218 10.74 20.30 -4.25
C VAL A 218 10.71 21.82 -4.04
N LYS A 219 10.51 22.27 -2.79
CA LYS A 219 10.51 23.68 -2.34
C LYS A 219 9.48 24.57 -3.05
N LEU A 220 8.29 24.03 -3.33
CA LEU A 220 7.19 24.83 -3.85
C LEU A 220 6.59 25.68 -2.72
N SER A 221 6.60 27.00 -2.90
CA SER A 221 5.99 27.95 -1.97
C SER A 221 4.47 27.91 -2.09
N ASN A 222 3.75 27.86 -0.96
CA ASN A 222 2.28 27.87 -0.92
C ASN A 222 1.66 29.10 -1.61
N GLY A 223 2.40 30.20 -1.77
CA GLY A 223 1.93 31.40 -2.47
C GLY A 223 2.04 31.31 -4.00
N ASN A 224 2.73 30.30 -4.55
CA ASN A 224 2.91 30.13 -5.99
C ASN A 224 1.98 29.04 -6.52
N VAL A 225 0.69 29.37 -6.62
CA VAL A 225 -0.37 28.45 -7.07
C VAL A 225 -0.06 27.90 -8.46
N GLU A 226 0.41 28.72 -9.41
CA GLU A 226 0.74 28.27 -10.76
C GLU A 226 1.80 27.15 -10.78
N ALA A 227 2.87 27.29 -9.98
CA ALA A 227 3.89 26.25 -9.89
C ALA A 227 3.37 24.98 -9.18
N ILE A 228 2.45 25.12 -8.23
CA ILE A 228 1.83 23.97 -7.57
C ILE A 228 0.88 23.24 -8.52
N GLU A 229 0.11 23.97 -9.32
CA GLU A 229 -0.75 23.39 -10.36
C GLU A 229 0.07 22.66 -11.41
N LYS A 230 1.20 23.23 -11.84
CA LYS A 230 2.12 22.57 -12.76
C LYS A 230 2.68 21.27 -12.18
N PHE A 231 3.05 21.28 -10.89
CA PHE A 231 3.48 20.08 -10.18
C PHE A 231 2.36 19.03 -10.13
N GLY A 232 1.14 19.40 -9.73
CA GLY A 232 0.00 18.49 -9.65
C GLY A 232 -0.40 17.92 -11.01
N ALA A 233 -0.33 18.71 -12.08
CA ALA A 233 -0.55 18.25 -13.44
C ALA A 233 0.49 17.21 -13.87
N LEU A 234 1.77 17.39 -13.49
CA LEU A 234 2.82 16.42 -13.79
C LEU A 234 2.66 15.14 -12.97
N VAL A 235 2.36 15.23 -11.67
CA VAL A 235 2.03 14.07 -10.83
C VAL A 235 0.86 13.31 -11.44
N LYS A 236 -0.22 14.01 -11.80
CA LYS A 236 -1.40 13.40 -12.44
C LYS A 236 -1.02 12.63 -13.71
N GLN A 237 -0.32 13.30 -14.62
CA GLN A 237 0.06 12.71 -15.90
C GLN A 237 0.89 11.43 -15.69
N THR A 238 1.90 11.52 -14.82
CA THR A 238 2.85 10.44 -14.58
C THR A 238 2.22 9.26 -13.86
N VAL A 239 1.34 9.51 -12.88
CA VAL A 239 0.59 8.44 -12.20
C VAL A 239 -0.44 7.81 -13.15
N LEU A 240 -1.07 8.59 -14.04
CA LEU A 240 -1.97 8.00 -15.04
C LEU A 240 -1.21 7.15 -16.07
N ASP A 241 0.07 7.43 -16.33
CA ASP A 241 0.89 6.59 -17.22
C ASP A 241 1.07 5.16 -16.68
N VAL A 242 0.91 4.93 -15.36
CA VAL A 242 0.83 3.59 -14.75
C VAL A 242 -0.27 2.73 -15.38
N THR A 243 -1.39 3.36 -15.73
CA THR A 243 -2.54 2.67 -16.37
C THR A 243 -2.36 2.47 -17.87
N LYS A 244 -1.36 3.13 -18.49
CA LYS A 244 -1.05 3.05 -19.92
C LYS A 244 0.01 2.01 -20.24
N ASN A 245 0.70 1.46 -19.24
CA ASN A 245 1.69 0.39 -19.41
C ASN A 245 1.06 -0.99 -19.72
N GLN A 246 0.07 -0.99 -20.61
CA GLN A 246 -0.77 -2.14 -20.99
C GLN A 246 -0.03 -3.13 -21.92
N SER A 247 1.20 -2.80 -22.35
CA SER A 247 1.99 -3.61 -23.28
C SER A 247 2.74 -4.79 -22.64
N MET A 248 2.76 -4.91 -21.31
CA MET A 248 3.47 -5.96 -20.56
C MET A 248 2.53 -6.81 -19.68
N GLY A 249 1.32 -7.13 -20.17
CA GLY A 249 0.44 -8.11 -19.54
C GLY A 249 -0.37 -7.65 -18.32
N SER A 250 -0.26 -6.39 -17.88
CA SER A 250 -1.07 -5.85 -16.78
C SER A 250 -2.21 -4.94 -17.27
N ASP A 251 -3.29 -5.52 -17.81
CA ASP A 251 -4.59 -4.85 -17.96
C ASP A 251 -5.24 -4.51 -16.59
N GLN A 252 -4.47 -4.63 -15.51
CA GLN A 252 -4.92 -4.69 -14.13
C GLN A 252 -4.28 -3.61 -13.25
N ASN A 253 -3.53 -2.63 -13.77
CA ASN A 253 -3.07 -1.52 -12.93
C ASN A 253 -4.24 -0.59 -12.56
N GLY A 254 -4.14 0.08 -11.42
CA GLY A 254 -5.14 1.04 -10.97
C GLY A 254 -4.55 2.23 -10.23
N VAL A 255 -5.33 3.30 -10.14
CA VAL A 255 -4.91 4.54 -9.49
C VAL A 255 -6.06 5.17 -8.72
N PHE A 256 -5.73 5.76 -7.58
CA PHE A 256 -6.58 6.61 -6.78
C PHE A 256 -5.88 7.95 -6.56
N LEU A 257 -6.34 8.96 -7.29
CA LEU A 257 -5.79 10.30 -7.33
C LEU A 257 -6.72 11.30 -6.66
N VAL A 258 -6.20 12.00 -5.65
CA VAL A 258 -6.93 13.04 -4.89
C VAL A 258 -6.30 14.42 -5.06
N SER A 259 -7.12 15.46 -5.04
CA SER A 259 -6.70 16.85 -4.97
C SER A 259 -6.52 17.34 -3.53
N CYS A 260 -6.78 16.50 -2.53
CA CYS A 260 -6.49 16.82 -1.14
C CYS A 260 -4.98 16.98 -0.90
N GLU A 261 -4.57 18.04 -0.20
CA GLU A 261 -3.22 18.20 0.35
C GLU A 261 -3.02 17.22 1.51
N GLU A 262 -2.38 16.09 1.24
CA GLU A 262 -2.16 15.04 2.24
C GLU A 262 -0.84 14.30 2.00
N HIS A 263 -0.40 13.58 3.04
CA HIS A 263 0.71 12.65 2.97
C HIS A 263 0.51 11.52 3.99
N CYS A 264 0.46 10.26 3.54
CA CYS A 264 0.21 9.10 4.41
C CYS A 264 -1.07 9.20 5.26
N GLY A 265 -2.23 9.17 4.63
CA GLY A 265 -3.51 9.30 5.31
C GLY A 265 -4.69 9.47 4.37
N GLY A 266 -5.67 10.25 4.85
CA GLY A 266 -6.94 10.54 4.15
C GLY A 266 -7.62 9.31 3.56
N PHE A 267 -7.61 8.20 4.30
CA PHE A 267 -8.38 7.01 3.92
C PHE A 267 -9.89 7.24 3.97
N ASP A 268 -10.35 8.36 4.56
CA ASP A 268 -11.73 8.81 4.54
C ASP A 268 -12.06 9.78 3.39
N VAL A 269 -11.07 10.19 2.59
CA VAL A 269 -11.31 11.00 1.39
C VAL A 269 -11.97 10.12 0.34
N GLU A 270 -13.02 10.64 -0.29
CA GLU A 270 -13.78 9.94 -1.31
C GLU A 270 -13.54 10.53 -2.69
N VAL A 271 -13.44 9.64 -3.67
CA VAL A 271 -13.43 9.98 -5.10
C VAL A 271 -14.49 9.15 -5.78
N ASN A 272 -15.45 9.80 -6.44
CA ASN A 272 -16.62 9.16 -7.04
C ASN A 272 -17.42 8.28 -6.05
N GLY A 273 -17.45 8.66 -4.77
CA GLY A 273 -18.15 7.92 -3.70
C GLY A 273 -17.40 6.70 -3.16
N PHE A 274 -16.12 6.53 -3.51
CA PHE A 274 -15.26 5.47 -2.99
C PHE A 274 -14.14 6.04 -2.15
N LYS A 275 -13.93 5.47 -0.97
CA LYS A 275 -12.70 5.64 -0.19
C LYS A 275 -11.55 4.84 -0.80
N LYS A 276 -10.31 5.19 -0.43
CA LYS A 276 -9.10 4.49 -0.92
C LYS A 276 -9.15 2.97 -0.82
N LEU A 277 -9.53 2.43 0.34
CA LEU A 277 -9.55 0.96 0.55
C LEU A 277 -10.77 0.27 -0.07
N GLU A 278 -11.87 1.01 -0.29
CA GLU A 278 -13.02 0.53 -1.06
C GLU A 278 -12.66 0.44 -2.55
N ALA A 279 -12.02 1.49 -3.08
CA ALA A 279 -11.52 1.52 -4.45
C ALA A 279 -10.48 0.41 -4.70
N LEU A 280 -9.56 0.20 -3.76
CA LEU A 280 -8.61 -0.91 -3.80
C LEU A 280 -9.33 -2.26 -3.84
N LYS A 281 -10.39 -2.45 -3.05
CA LYS A 281 -11.19 -3.69 -3.06
C LYS A 281 -11.85 -3.92 -4.42
N VAL A 282 -12.54 -2.92 -4.96
CA VAL A 282 -13.24 -3.00 -6.25
C VAL A 282 -12.26 -3.35 -7.36
N TRP A 283 -11.13 -2.65 -7.41
CA TRP A 283 -10.05 -2.93 -8.35
C TRP A 283 -9.47 -4.34 -8.17
N TYR A 284 -9.17 -4.73 -6.93
CA TYR A 284 -8.58 -6.02 -6.61
C TYR A 284 -9.49 -7.17 -7.04
N GLU A 285 -10.77 -7.10 -6.72
CA GLU A 285 -11.75 -8.12 -7.08
C GLU A 285 -12.16 -8.07 -8.57
N GLN A 286 -11.63 -7.10 -9.33
CA GLN A 286 -11.97 -6.83 -10.73
C GLN A 286 -13.47 -6.58 -10.93
N GLN A 287 -14.13 -5.98 -9.93
CA GLN A 287 -15.52 -5.58 -10.04
C GLN A 287 -15.61 -4.30 -10.89
N ASP A 288 -16.55 -4.29 -11.85
CA ASP A 288 -16.92 -3.13 -12.67
C ASP A 288 -15.82 -2.50 -13.57
N ALA A 289 -14.64 -3.12 -13.69
CA ALA A 289 -13.51 -2.67 -14.51
C ALA A 289 -13.00 -1.24 -14.21
N ILE A 290 -13.27 -0.72 -13.00
CA ILE A 290 -12.82 0.62 -12.60
C ILE A 290 -11.35 0.56 -12.16
N SER A 291 -10.46 1.10 -12.97
CA SER A 291 -9.03 1.23 -12.68
C SER A 291 -8.59 2.65 -12.34
N VAL A 292 -9.44 3.66 -12.54
CA VAL A 292 -9.08 5.07 -12.34
C VAL A 292 -10.11 5.75 -11.46
N TYR A 293 -9.68 6.19 -10.28
CA TYR A 293 -10.42 7.08 -9.39
C TYR A 293 -9.66 8.41 -9.39
N LEU A 294 -10.29 9.47 -9.88
CA LEU A 294 -9.62 10.74 -10.12
C LEU A 294 -10.46 11.93 -9.65
N GLN A 295 -9.88 12.71 -8.76
CA GLN A 295 -10.30 14.05 -8.35
C GLN A 295 -9.36 15.05 -9.05
N GLU A 296 -9.91 16.08 -9.72
CA GLU A 296 -9.14 17.01 -10.58
C GLU A 296 -9.30 18.48 -10.18
N GLU A 297 -9.79 18.74 -8.98
CA GLU A 297 -9.97 20.07 -8.43
C GLU A 297 -8.61 20.75 -8.24
N GLY A 298 -8.54 22.04 -8.54
CA GLY A 298 -7.33 22.84 -8.42
C GLY A 298 -6.88 23.10 -6.98
N TYR A 299 -5.63 23.54 -6.84
CA TYR A 299 -4.98 23.89 -5.60
C TYR A 299 -5.41 25.27 -5.06
N SER A 300 -5.66 25.44 -3.76
CA SER A 300 -5.82 24.40 -2.73
C SER A 300 -7.28 23.93 -2.71
N CYS A 301 -7.51 22.62 -2.59
CA CYS A 301 -8.87 22.10 -2.43
C CYS A 301 -9.15 21.64 -0.99
N GLN A 302 -9.50 22.57 -0.11
CA GLN A 302 -9.86 22.24 1.29
C GLN A 302 -11.08 21.29 1.39
N GLY A 303 -12.06 21.46 0.49
CA GLY A 303 -13.23 20.58 0.43
C GLY A 303 -12.92 19.15 0.01
N CYS A 304 -11.82 18.95 -0.74
CA CYS A 304 -11.38 17.64 -1.20
C CYS A 304 -10.82 16.77 -0.07
N CYS A 305 -10.40 17.37 1.04
CA CYS A 305 -9.85 16.64 2.20
C CYS A 305 -10.90 16.16 3.19
N LEU A 306 -12.17 16.51 2.97
CA LEU A 306 -13.25 16.17 3.89
C LEU A 306 -13.95 14.90 3.42
N ALA A 307 -14.25 14.00 4.34
CA ALA A 307 -15.29 13.00 4.11
C ALA A 307 -16.59 13.76 3.77
N PRO A 308 -17.36 13.32 2.75
CA PRO A 308 -18.64 13.96 2.47
C PRO A 308 -19.49 13.94 3.73
N LYS A 309 -20.08 15.10 4.07
CA LYS A 309 -21.01 15.15 5.20
C LYS A 309 -22.12 14.13 4.92
N PRO A 310 -22.51 13.28 5.89
CA PRO A 310 -23.68 12.44 5.72
C PRO A 310 -24.84 13.37 5.36
N THR A 311 -25.39 13.20 4.16
CA THR A 311 -26.53 13.96 3.70
C THR A 311 -27.72 13.57 4.56
N THR A 312 -27.95 14.32 5.63
CA THR A 312 -29.22 14.31 6.34
C THR A 312 -30.24 14.98 5.41
N ALA A 313 -30.88 14.18 4.55
CA ALA A 313 -32.27 14.32 4.10
C ALA A 313 -32.44 13.67 2.73
N PHE A 314 -33.19 12.57 2.70
CA PHE A 314 -34.05 12.28 1.57
C PHE A 314 -35.06 13.43 1.41
N PRO A 315 -35.23 14.04 0.22
CA PRO A 315 -36.47 14.72 -0.07
C PRO A 315 -37.52 13.64 -0.34
N THR A 316 -38.20 13.21 0.72
CA THR A 316 -39.51 12.59 0.58
C THR A 316 -40.48 13.64 0.05
N GLY A 317 -41.14 13.37 -1.07
CA GLY A 317 -42.43 13.97 -1.39
C GLY A 317 -42.48 14.79 -2.67
N ALA A 318 -42.61 14.10 -3.80
CA ALA A 318 -43.39 14.60 -4.94
C ALA A 318 -44.22 13.45 -5.50
N THR A 319 -45.36 13.17 -4.87
CA THR A 319 -46.46 12.44 -5.51
C THR A 319 -47.74 13.19 -5.26
N THR A 320 -48.30 13.65 -6.37
CA THR A 320 -49.55 14.35 -6.55
C THR A 320 -50.74 13.59 -5.96
N SER A 321 -51.62 14.34 -5.31
CA SER A 321 -52.94 13.93 -4.86
C SER A 321 -53.83 13.47 -6.01
N ALA A 322 -54.40 12.26 -5.90
CA ALA A 322 -55.68 11.93 -6.52
C ALA A 322 -56.47 11.01 -5.58
N SER A 323 -57.63 11.50 -5.16
CA SER A 323 -58.65 10.84 -4.36
C SER A 323 -59.42 9.80 -5.18
N GLY A 324 -59.82 8.69 -4.56
CA GLY A 324 -60.71 7.73 -5.21
C GLY A 324 -60.91 6.42 -4.44
N THR A 325 -61.84 6.46 -3.50
CA THR A 325 -62.67 5.38 -2.90
C THR A 325 -62.66 3.96 -3.53
N ALA A 326 -62.51 2.94 -2.67
CA ALA A 326 -62.92 1.52 -2.82
C ALA A 326 -64.47 1.37 -2.84
N PRO A 327 -65.14 0.18 -3.03
CA PRO A 327 -64.72 -1.24 -2.87
C PRO A 327 -65.41 -2.22 -3.90
N PRO A 328 -65.77 -3.52 -3.64
CA PRO A 328 -65.18 -4.67 -2.90
C PRO A 328 -65.06 -5.99 -3.72
N SER A 329 -64.43 -6.99 -3.07
CA SER A 329 -64.38 -8.48 -3.20
C SER A 329 -65.32 -9.29 -4.11
N SER A 330 -64.79 -10.36 -4.73
CA SER A 330 -65.37 -11.74 -4.81
C SER A 330 -64.34 -12.72 -5.45
N GLU A 331 -63.95 -13.77 -4.72
CA GLU A 331 -64.29 -15.20 -4.91
C GLU A 331 -63.46 -15.97 -5.97
N SER A 332 -62.88 -17.09 -5.50
CA SER A 332 -62.26 -18.18 -6.28
C SER A 332 -63.35 -19.10 -6.88
N PRO A 333 -63.01 -20.03 -7.80
CA PRO A 333 -62.74 -21.39 -7.33
C PRO A 333 -61.70 -22.22 -8.13
N SER A 334 -61.34 -23.33 -7.46
CA SER A 334 -60.53 -24.51 -7.77
C SER A 334 -60.62 -25.16 -9.16
N SER A 335 -59.59 -25.92 -9.59
CA SER A 335 -59.52 -27.40 -9.40
C SER A 335 -58.37 -28.11 -10.15
N ASN A 336 -57.83 -29.15 -9.47
CA ASN A 336 -57.33 -30.48 -9.89
C ASN A 336 -56.23 -30.64 -10.96
N ALA A 337 -55.05 -31.19 -10.58
CA ALA A 337 -54.65 -32.63 -10.54
C ALA A 337 -53.90 -33.02 -11.84
N THR A 338 -52.83 -33.82 -11.92
CA THR A 338 -52.53 -35.09 -11.22
C THR A 338 -51.07 -35.54 -11.53
N GLN A 339 -50.49 -36.29 -10.58
CA GLN A 339 -49.58 -37.45 -10.73
C GLN A 339 -48.08 -37.34 -11.10
N SER A 340 -47.25 -37.65 -10.09
CA SER A 340 -45.99 -38.43 -10.18
C SER A 340 -46.26 -39.93 -10.44
N PRO A 341 -45.23 -40.78 -10.64
CA PRO A 341 -44.54 -41.48 -9.53
C PRO A 341 -42.98 -41.53 -9.68
N SER A 342 -42.19 -41.35 -8.61
CA SER A 342 -41.69 -42.36 -7.63
C SER A 342 -40.49 -43.18 -8.17
N ALA A 343 -39.44 -43.59 -7.45
CA ALA A 343 -38.81 -43.30 -6.15
C ALA A 343 -37.60 -44.27 -6.01
N LYS A 344 -36.68 -43.97 -5.09
CA LYS A 344 -36.04 -44.85 -4.07
C LYS A 344 -34.67 -44.26 -3.69
N GLN A 345 -34.50 -43.64 -2.51
CA GLN A 345 -34.23 -44.24 -1.17
C GLN A 345 -33.01 -45.17 -1.19
N SER A 346 -32.00 -45.03 -0.32
CA SER A 346 -32.01 -44.98 1.16
C SER A 346 -30.53 -44.81 1.62
N LEU A 347 -30.08 -44.50 2.83
CA LEU A 347 -30.60 -44.18 4.17
C LEU A 347 -29.36 -43.84 5.02
N ALA A 348 -29.45 -42.83 5.90
CA ALA A 348 -28.57 -42.67 7.07
C ALA A 348 -29.07 -43.58 8.23
N PRO A 349 -28.39 -43.62 9.40
CA PRO A 349 -28.75 -42.70 10.50
C PRO A 349 -27.52 -42.24 11.34
N GLY A 350 -27.45 -41.02 11.90
CA GLY A 350 -28.15 -40.50 13.10
C GLY A 350 -27.16 -40.48 14.30
N ALA A 351 -27.07 -39.51 15.22
CA ALA A 351 -27.96 -38.41 15.58
C ALA A 351 -27.27 -37.39 16.55
N ASN A 352 -27.79 -36.14 16.55
CA ASN A 352 -28.10 -35.24 17.70
C ASN A 352 -27.01 -34.86 18.74
N ARG A 353 -26.95 -33.68 19.37
CA ARG A 353 -27.63 -32.35 19.37
C ARG A 353 -26.92 -31.57 20.51
N THR A 354 -26.71 -30.25 20.39
CA THR A 354 -27.06 -29.18 21.38
C THR A 354 -26.48 -27.83 20.98
N GLN A 355 -27.24 -26.75 21.20
CA GLN A 355 -26.93 -25.35 20.91
C GLN A 355 -26.35 -24.58 22.11
N GLY A 356 -25.41 -23.66 21.81
CA GLY A 356 -25.20 -22.32 22.41
C GLY A 356 -24.28 -22.19 23.64
N PRO A 357 -23.74 -20.97 23.96
CA PRO A 357 -23.64 -19.72 23.20
C PRO A 357 -22.20 -19.10 23.15
N PHE A 358 -22.02 -18.07 22.30
CA PHE A 358 -20.99 -16.99 22.31
C PHE A 358 -19.67 -17.17 23.10
N SER A 359 -18.54 -17.15 22.38
CA SER A 359 -17.32 -16.41 22.83
C SER A 359 -16.31 -16.23 21.70
N THR A 360 -16.06 -14.95 21.36
CA THR A 360 -14.83 -14.34 20.82
C THR A 360 -14.09 -15.09 19.70
N GLU A 361 -14.20 -14.55 18.48
CA GLU A 361 -13.25 -14.81 17.40
C GLU A 361 -11.82 -14.48 17.86
N PRO A 362 -10.82 -15.30 17.51
CA PRO A 362 -9.43 -14.97 17.78
C PRO A 362 -9.05 -13.80 16.88
N THR A 363 -8.69 -12.67 17.48
CA THR A 363 -8.07 -11.56 16.76
C THR A 363 -6.81 -12.05 16.06
N THR A 364 -6.74 -11.88 14.74
CA THR A 364 -5.57 -12.27 13.93
C THR A 364 -4.33 -11.54 14.48
N PRO A 365 -3.24 -12.25 14.82
CA PRO A 365 -2.06 -11.63 15.38
C PRO A 365 -1.39 -10.74 14.32
N SER A 366 -1.14 -9.48 14.67
CA SER A 366 -0.33 -8.57 13.85
C SER A 366 1.15 -8.78 14.16
N LEU A 367 1.95 -9.04 13.12
CA LEU A 367 3.39 -9.24 13.24
C LEU A 367 4.14 -7.95 12.97
N GLN A 368 5.17 -7.66 13.77
CA GLN A 368 6.10 -6.56 13.54
C GLN A 368 7.47 -7.13 13.18
N VAL A 369 7.95 -6.84 11.97
CA VAL A 369 9.33 -7.16 11.56
C VAL A 369 10.22 -6.00 11.98
N THR A 370 11.17 -6.26 12.89
CA THR A 370 12.12 -5.27 13.39
C THR A 370 13.46 -5.41 12.67
N CYS A 371 14.14 -4.28 12.47
CA CYS A 371 15.55 -4.31 12.11
C CYS A 371 16.37 -4.90 13.26
N PRO A 372 17.36 -5.75 12.96
CA PRO A 372 18.20 -6.35 14.00
C PRO A 372 18.94 -5.26 14.79
N VAL A 373 18.68 -5.18 16.10
CA VAL A 373 19.56 -4.48 17.04
C VAL A 373 20.74 -5.40 17.30
N GLN A 374 21.93 -5.08 16.80
CA GLN A 374 23.11 -5.80 17.24
C GLN A 374 23.43 -5.44 18.70
N ARG A 375 22.94 -6.28 19.62
CA ARG A 375 23.75 -6.74 20.74
C ARG A 375 23.96 -8.23 20.56
N GLN A 376 25.10 -8.60 19.97
CA GLN A 376 26.05 -9.61 20.45
C GLN A 376 26.92 -10.12 19.29
N LYS A 377 28.22 -10.16 19.56
CA LYS A 377 29.23 -10.89 18.77
C LYS A 377 28.76 -12.33 18.59
N LEU A 378 28.38 -12.72 17.39
CA LEU A 378 28.27 -14.12 16.99
C LEU A 378 29.62 -14.54 16.41
N HIS A 379 30.47 -15.12 17.24
CA HIS A 379 31.56 -15.97 16.76
C HIS A 379 30.93 -17.26 16.23
N TRP A 380 30.91 -17.44 14.92
CA TRP A 380 30.67 -18.74 14.29
C TRP A 380 32.00 -19.51 14.23
N ILE A 381 32.11 -20.57 15.04
CA ILE A 381 33.08 -21.65 14.85
C ILE A 381 32.31 -22.81 14.22
N PRO A 382 32.71 -23.35 13.06
CA PRO A 382 32.13 -24.57 12.54
C PRO A 382 32.81 -25.78 13.19
N GLN A 383 32.04 -26.63 13.87
CA GLN A 383 32.44 -27.99 14.19
C GLN A 383 31.53 -28.94 13.40
N ILE A 384 32.09 -29.44 12.29
CA ILE A 384 31.64 -30.65 11.59
C ILE A 384 32.48 -31.80 12.15
N GLN A 385 31.85 -32.80 12.77
CA GLN A 385 32.23 -34.22 12.87
C GLN A 385 30.99 -34.96 13.41
N HIS A 386 30.51 -36.11 12.95
CA HIS A 386 31.01 -37.12 12.01
C HIS A 386 29.80 -37.80 11.33
#